data_AF-X6CD40-F1
#
_entry.id   AF-X6CD40-F1
#
_cell.length_a   1.000
_cell.length_b   1.000
_cell.length_c   1.000
_cell.angle_alpha   90.00
_cell.angle_beta   90.00
_cell.angle_gamma   90.00
#
_symmetry.space_group_name_H-M   'P 1'
#
loop_
_entity.id
_entity.type
_entity.pdbx_description
1 polymer ?
#
loop_
_entity_poly.entity_id
_entity_poly.type
_entity_poly.pdbx_seq_one_letter_code
_entity_poly.pdbx_strand_id
1 'polypeptide(L)'
;MQNNRRQFYIFDLELAARKAGATVPTMNDIVPVLQQMHTTARIYSIRSQTATMLIGDIDVDAAQQFVTLLIRLSDTSAPNSVYSDPASGHFTEHVKTGSVGSDYGCHVLISTAPEQGLPNIYTCAIERIPGLPFDLTQRLLSKLLNYEFHDNPLSFSYPHPAGGLNQQGQPRTDRCCPHVELRGRPSNSLINDINNGSLSGITLVKAETVTPIAGAAFLTKSKSELKLEIDHNNLPANLWNSLKNALHLNSTDYGTAKVTYKIPSSTRTVTVEIATSTGTPLTDLYVMNFELINVFPFLAQSAKNVVAHLRDAAAPHFLANRTI
;
A
#
# COMPACT_ATOMS: atom_id res chain seq x y z
N MET A 1 -13.02 -5.05 -14.85
CA MET A 1 -11.96 -6.08 -14.95
C MET A 1 -12.62 -7.35 -15.47
N GLN A 2 -12.06 -8.03 -16.46
CA GLN A 2 -12.63 -9.31 -16.92
C GLN A 2 -12.39 -10.37 -15.82
N ASN A 3 -13.37 -11.24 -15.55
CA ASN A 3 -13.29 -12.17 -14.42
C ASN A 3 -12.16 -13.22 -14.56
N ASN A 4 -11.60 -13.39 -15.77
CA ASN A 4 -10.47 -14.26 -16.09
C ASN A 4 -9.10 -13.54 -16.05
N ARG A 5 -9.06 -12.27 -15.64
CA ARG A 5 -7.82 -11.51 -15.47
C ARG A 5 -7.74 -10.92 -14.08
N ARG A 6 -6.55 -10.90 -13.50
CA ARG A 6 -6.24 -10.24 -12.23
C ARG A 6 -4.95 -9.47 -12.33
N GLN A 7 -4.93 -8.26 -11.79
CA GLN A 7 -3.73 -7.42 -11.75
C GLN A 7 -3.30 -7.27 -10.31
N PHE A 8 -2.01 -7.40 -10.04
CA PHE A 8 -1.41 -7.20 -8.72
C PHE A 8 -0.39 -6.08 -8.78
N TYR A 9 -0.45 -5.15 -7.85
CA TYR A 9 0.55 -4.10 -7.68
C TYR A 9 1.56 -4.50 -6.61
N ILE A 10 2.84 -4.20 -6.86
CA ILE A 10 3.96 -4.49 -5.96
C ILE A 10 4.27 -3.25 -5.11
N PHE A 11 4.33 -3.46 -3.81
CA PHE A 11 4.65 -2.46 -2.80
C PHE A 11 5.80 -2.94 -1.92
N ASP A 12 6.57 -1.98 -1.44
CA ASP A 12 7.40 -2.14 -0.26
C ASP A 12 6.51 -1.86 0.95
N LEU A 13 6.26 -2.90 1.76
CA LEU A 13 5.54 -2.80 3.03
C LEU A 13 6.55 -2.55 4.14
N GLU A 14 6.53 -1.37 4.72
CA GLU A 14 7.35 -1.03 5.89
C GLU A 14 6.54 -1.23 7.17
N LEU A 15 7.10 -1.99 8.10
CA LEU A 15 6.70 -1.93 9.51
C LEU A 15 7.45 -0.77 10.15
N ALA A 16 6.71 0.19 10.68
CA ALA A 16 7.28 1.39 11.28
C ALA A 16 6.74 1.62 12.69
N ALA A 17 7.45 2.44 13.46
CA ALA A 17 7.06 2.85 14.81
C ALA A 17 7.24 4.37 14.94
N ARG A 18 6.25 5.05 15.54
CA ARG A 18 6.28 6.51 15.68
C ARG A 18 7.29 7.03 16.70
N LYS A 19 7.67 6.19 17.67
CA LYS A 19 8.59 6.57 18.74
C LYS A 19 10.03 6.29 18.29
N ALA A 20 10.85 7.34 18.25
CA ALA A 20 12.27 7.21 17.93
C ALA A 20 12.96 6.22 18.89
N GLY A 21 13.75 5.31 18.32
CA GLY A 21 14.44 4.26 19.07
C GLY A 21 13.54 3.12 19.57
N ALA A 22 12.26 3.07 19.18
CA ALA A 22 11.43 1.91 19.44
C ALA A 22 11.88 0.71 18.61
N THR A 23 11.89 -0.47 19.22
CA THR A 23 12.06 -1.72 18.48
C THR A 23 10.82 -1.94 17.61
N VAL A 24 11.05 -2.13 16.32
CA VAL A 24 10.00 -2.46 15.35
C VAL A 24 9.83 -3.98 15.32
N PRO A 25 8.59 -4.50 15.37
CA PRO A 25 8.35 -5.94 15.25
C PRO A 25 8.70 -6.46 13.85
N THR A 26 9.10 -7.73 13.78
CA THR A 26 9.30 -8.43 12.52
C THR A 26 7.98 -8.95 11.96
N MET A 27 7.93 -9.32 10.68
CA MET A 27 6.72 -9.94 10.13
C MET A 27 6.38 -11.28 10.82
N ASN A 28 7.39 -12.01 11.33
CA ASN A 28 7.15 -13.21 12.14
C ASN A 28 6.44 -12.91 13.46
N ASP A 29 6.64 -11.72 14.03
CA ASP A 29 5.88 -11.26 15.20
C ASP A 29 4.46 -10.81 14.82
N ILE A 30 4.29 -10.29 13.59
CA ILE A 30 3.00 -9.78 13.10
C ILE A 30 2.06 -10.89 12.61
N VAL A 31 2.56 -11.93 11.94
CA VAL A 31 1.71 -13.01 11.38
C VAL A 31 0.79 -13.65 12.44
N PRO A 32 1.27 -14.00 13.65
CA PRO A 32 0.39 -14.51 14.72
C PRO A 32 -0.73 -13.53 15.10
N VAL A 33 -0.44 -12.23 15.12
CA VAL A 33 -1.44 -11.19 15.37
C VAL A 33 -2.50 -11.19 14.27
N LEU A 34 -2.10 -11.26 13.00
CA LEU A 34 -3.04 -11.33 11.87
C LEU A 34 -3.91 -12.59 11.91
N GLN A 35 -3.32 -13.74 12.27
CA GLN A 35 -4.06 -14.99 12.47
C GLN A 35 -5.08 -14.88 13.61
N GLN A 36 -4.72 -14.23 14.71
CA GLN A 36 -5.63 -13.97 15.83
C GLN A 36 -6.78 -13.04 15.41
N MET A 37 -6.50 -11.99 14.64
CA MET A 37 -7.51 -11.06 14.14
C MET A 37 -8.50 -11.73 13.17
N HIS A 38 -8.02 -12.66 12.34
CA HIS A 38 -8.88 -13.52 11.52
C HIS A 38 -9.73 -14.45 12.38
N THR A 39 -9.11 -15.19 13.31
CA THR A 39 -9.79 -16.18 14.17
C THR A 39 -10.88 -15.55 15.03
N THR A 40 -10.65 -14.34 15.52
CA THR A 40 -11.62 -13.57 16.31
C THR A 40 -12.62 -12.78 15.46
N ALA A 41 -12.53 -12.87 14.13
CA ALA A 41 -13.31 -12.11 13.17
C ALA A 41 -13.34 -10.60 13.48
N ARG A 42 -12.18 -10.03 13.83
CA ARG A 42 -12.06 -8.61 14.23
C ARG A 42 -12.43 -7.71 13.05
N ILE A 43 -13.42 -6.85 13.26
CA ILE A 43 -13.92 -5.90 12.26
C ILE A 43 -13.31 -4.51 12.48
N TYR A 44 -12.95 -3.86 11.37
CA TYR A 44 -12.64 -2.44 11.30
C TYR A 44 -13.74 -1.67 10.55
N SER A 45 -14.50 -0.87 11.28
CA SER A 45 -15.54 0.00 10.70
C SER A 45 -14.95 1.29 10.12
N ILE A 46 -15.36 1.63 8.90
CA ILE A 46 -14.99 2.85 8.18
C ILE A 46 -16.24 3.57 7.67
N ARG A 47 -16.07 4.79 7.12
CA ARG A 47 -17.15 5.58 6.50
C ARG A 47 -18.38 5.73 7.40
N SER A 48 -18.18 6.14 8.64
CA SER A 48 -19.27 6.26 9.63
C SER A 48 -20.09 4.96 9.78
N GLN A 49 -19.40 3.81 9.76
CA GLN A 49 -19.98 2.47 9.93
C GLN A 49 -20.80 1.94 8.74
N THR A 50 -20.81 2.64 7.61
CA THR A 50 -21.46 2.15 6.37
C THR A 50 -20.60 1.15 5.61
N ALA A 51 -19.31 1.04 5.93
CA ALA A 51 -18.46 -0.02 5.42
C ALA A 51 -17.61 -0.64 6.52
N THR A 52 -17.35 -1.93 6.39
CA THR A 52 -16.58 -2.73 7.36
C THR A 52 -15.53 -3.54 6.64
N MET A 53 -14.35 -3.67 7.26
CA MET A 53 -13.23 -4.43 6.73
C MET A 53 -12.75 -5.48 7.73
N LEU A 54 -12.25 -6.60 7.22
CA LEU A 54 -11.68 -7.68 8.02
C LEU A 54 -10.74 -8.55 7.19
N ILE A 55 -9.93 -9.38 7.87
CA ILE A 55 -9.24 -10.51 7.24
C ILE A 55 -10.25 -11.65 7.16
N GLY A 56 -10.67 -11.99 5.94
CA GLY A 56 -11.66 -13.03 5.68
C GLY A 56 -11.08 -14.43 5.69
N ASP A 57 -9.81 -14.56 5.34
CA ASP A 57 -9.04 -15.80 5.44
C ASP A 57 -7.53 -15.49 5.41
N ILE A 58 -6.72 -16.44 5.88
CA ILE A 58 -5.26 -16.33 5.98
C ILE A 58 -4.61 -17.69 5.69
N ASP A 59 -3.61 -17.68 4.83
CA ASP A 59 -2.82 -18.84 4.46
C ASP A 59 -1.33 -18.52 4.57
N VAL A 60 -0.57 -19.33 5.31
CA VAL A 60 0.85 -19.09 5.59
C VAL A 60 1.69 -20.16 4.90
N ASP A 61 2.53 -19.75 3.96
CA ASP A 61 3.53 -20.60 3.35
C ASP A 61 4.89 -20.35 4.03
N ALA A 62 5.19 -21.13 5.06
CA ALA A 62 6.45 -21.03 5.79
C ALA A 62 7.66 -21.46 4.94
N ALA A 63 7.48 -22.36 3.98
CA ALA A 63 8.56 -22.86 3.13
C ALA A 63 9.01 -21.79 2.13
N GLN A 64 8.05 -21.07 1.54
CA GLN A 64 8.31 -19.96 0.63
C GLN A 64 8.39 -18.61 1.35
N GLN A 65 8.23 -18.56 2.69
CA GLN A 65 8.34 -17.37 3.53
C GLN A 65 7.40 -16.22 3.11
N PHE A 66 6.11 -16.52 2.92
CA PHE A 66 5.10 -15.50 2.70
C PHE A 66 3.76 -15.89 3.31
N VAL A 67 2.90 -14.89 3.52
CA VAL A 67 1.51 -15.05 3.94
C VAL A 67 0.59 -14.49 2.88
N THR A 68 -0.52 -15.17 2.62
CA THR A 68 -1.63 -14.69 1.79
C THR A 68 -2.79 -14.33 2.69
N LEU A 69 -3.26 -13.08 2.58
CA LEU A 69 -4.46 -12.60 3.24
C LEU A 69 -5.57 -12.47 2.19
N LEU A 70 -6.77 -12.89 2.54
CA LEU A 70 -7.98 -12.43 1.87
C LEU A 70 -8.56 -11.27 2.69
N ILE A 71 -8.40 -10.04 2.21
CA ILE A 71 -9.03 -8.87 2.82
C ILE A 71 -10.43 -8.71 2.24
N ARG A 72 -11.42 -8.55 3.12
CA ARG A 72 -12.82 -8.33 2.72
C ARG A 72 -13.29 -6.96 3.15
N LEU A 73 -14.10 -6.34 2.29
CA LEU A 73 -14.83 -5.11 2.56
C LEU A 73 -16.31 -5.33 2.27
N SER A 74 -17.16 -5.03 3.24
CA SER A 74 -18.62 -5.04 3.10
C SER A 74 -19.14 -3.61 3.18
N ASP A 75 -19.83 -3.14 2.14
CA ASP A 75 -20.33 -1.77 2.00
C ASP A 75 -21.87 -1.72 1.88
N THR A 76 -22.55 -1.22 2.91
CA THR A 76 -24.01 -1.08 2.93
C THR A 76 -24.50 0.05 2.02
N SER A 77 -23.65 1.04 1.74
CA SER A 77 -23.96 2.19 0.87
C SER A 77 -23.76 1.92 -0.62
N ALA A 78 -23.05 0.85 -0.99
CA ALA A 78 -22.87 0.48 -2.39
C ALA A 78 -24.23 0.18 -3.09
N PRO A 79 -24.33 0.27 -4.42
CA PRO A 79 -25.56 -0.13 -5.12
C PRO A 79 -25.93 -1.60 -4.87
N ASN A 80 -27.23 -1.90 -4.99
CA ASN A 80 -27.72 -3.28 -5.02
C ASN A 80 -27.15 -4.01 -6.25
N SER A 81 -26.98 -5.33 -6.14
CA SER A 81 -26.61 -6.14 -7.29
C SER A 81 -27.81 -6.31 -8.21
N VAL A 82 -27.58 -6.17 -9.53
CA VAL A 82 -28.60 -6.39 -10.55
C VAL A 82 -28.08 -7.43 -11.53
N TYR A 83 -28.88 -8.46 -11.79
CA TYR A 83 -28.65 -9.41 -12.87
C TYR A 83 -29.70 -9.22 -13.94
N SER A 84 -29.28 -9.16 -15.19
CA SER A 84 -30.18 -8.99 -16.33
C SER A 84 -30.04 -10.13 -17.31
N ASP A 85 -31.17 -10.46 -17.94
CA ASP A 85 -31.23 -11.26 -19.15
C ASP A 85 -31.71 -10.34 -20.28
N PRO A 86 -30.79 -9.79 -21.09
CA PRO A 86 -31.14 -8.89 -22.18
C PRO A 86 -32.04 -9.54 -23.24
N ALA A 87 -31.99 -10.87 -23.40
CA ALA A 87 -32.79 -11.57 -24.41
C ALA A 87 -34.28 -11.59 -24.04
N SER A 88 -34.60 -11.73 -22.75
CA SER A 88 -35.97 -11.64 -22.24
C SER A 88 -36.40 -10.23 -21.83
N GLY A 89 -35.46 -9.27 -21.77
CA GLY A 89 -35.73 -7.91 -21.31
C GLY A 89 -35.96 -7.79 -19.80
N HIS A 90 -35.71 -8.85 -19.04
CA HIS A 90 -35.91 -8.90 -17.60
C HIS A 90 -34.62 -8.59 -16.84
N PHE A 91 -34.77 -7.97 -15.68
CA PHE A 91 -33.71 -7.87 -14.68
C PHE A 91 -34.24 -8.17 -13.28
N THR A 92 -33.37 -8.69 -12.43
CA THR A 92 -33.63 -8.94 -11.02
C THR A 92 -32.66 -8.09 -10.20
N GLU A 93 -33.23 -7.21 -9.38
CA GLU A 93 -32.48 -6.47 -8.37
C GLU A 93 -32.46 -7.26 -7.06
N HIS A 94 -31.27 -7.48 -6.52
CA HIS A 94 -31.05 -8.09 -5.22
C HIS A 94 -30.89 -7.00 -4.17
N VAL A 95 -32.02 -6.58 -3.60
CA VAL A 95 -32.08 -5.51 -2.59
C VAL A 95 -31.41 -5.97 -1.29
N LYS A 96 -30.43 -5.19 -0.82
CA LYS A 96 -29.77 -5.43 0.47
C LYS A 96 -30.71 -5.16 1.63
N THR A 97 -30.63 -5.97 2.68
CA THR A 97 -31.47 -5.83 3.88
C THR A 97 -30.62 -5.75 5.14
N GLY A 98 -31.08 -4.96 6.13
CA GLY A 98 -30.38 -4.79 7.40
C GLY A 98 -28.94 -4.27 7.24
N SER A 99 -27.98 -5.00 7.80
CA SER A 99 -26.54 -4.68 7.75
C SER A 99 -25.78 -5.37 6.61
N VAL A 100 -26.49 -5.97 5.65
CA VAL A 100 -25.85 -6.63 4.49
C VAL A 100 -25.28 -5.56 3.57
N GLY A 101 -23.97 -5.63 3.32
CA GLY A 101 -23.26 -4.80 2.35
C GLY A 101 -22.88 -5.57 1.09
N SER A 102 -22.53 -4.83 0.04
CA SER A 102 -21.88 -5.41 -1.15
C SER A 102 -20.45 -5.80 -0.75
N ASP A 103 -20.08 -7.04 -1.03
CA ASP A 103 -18.83 -7.63 -0.55
C ASP A 103 -17.74 -7.60 -1.64
N TYR A 104 -16.55 -7.15 -1.27
CA TYR A 104 -15.37 -7.06 -2.13
C TYR A 104 -14.24 -7.83 -1.47
N GLY A 105 -13.57 -8.72 -2.21
CA GLY A 105 -12.45 -9.53 -1.71
C GLY A 105 -11.17 -9.23 -2.48
N CYS A 106 -10.08 -8.97 -1.76
CA CYS A 106 -8.75 -8.66 -2.28
C CYS A 106 -7.70 -9.60 -1.70
N HIS A 107 -6.96 -10.29 -2.56
CA HIS A 107 -5.83 -11.10 -2.15
C HIS A 107 -4.58 -10.23 -1.96
N VAL A 108 -3.90 -10.42 -0.82
CA VAL A 108 -2.68 -9.70 -0.46
C VAL A 108 -1.61 -10.70 -0.08
N LEU A 109 -0.53 -10.75 -0.85
CA LEU A 109 0.64 -11.59 -0.55
C LEU A 109 1.69 -10.73 0.13
N ILE A 110 2.22 -11.15 1.27
CA ILE A 110 3.21 -10.41 2.05
C ILE A 110 4.38 -11.33 2.38
N SER A 111 5.60 -10.90 2.09
CA SER A 111 6.81 -11.62 2.48
C SER A 111 6.94 -11.63 4.00
N THR A 112 7.28 -12.78 4.59
CA THR A 112 7.63 -12.85 6.01
C THR A 112 9.13 -12.63 6.26
N ALA A 113 9.94 -12.64 5.20
CA ALA A 113 11.34 -12.25 5.23
C ALA A 113 11.51 -10.80 4.72
N PRO A 114 12.35 -9.98 5.39
CA PRO A 114 12.58 -8.60 4.97
C PRO A 114 13.38 -8.54 3.66
N GLU A 115 13.25 -7.44 2.93
CA GLU A 115 14.03 -7.16 1.73
C GLU A 115 15.53 -7.06 2.07
N GLN A 116 16.37 -7.51 1.15
CA GLN A 116 17.81 -7.61 1.33
C GLN A 116 18.41 -6.24 1.69
N GLY A 117 19.05 -6.17 2.86
CA GLY A 117 19.69 -4.94 3.36
C GLY A 117 18.73 -3.88 3.89
N LEU A 118 17.41 -4.16 3.94
CA LEU A 118 16.38 -3.22 4.38
C LEU A 118 15.56 -3.83 5.53
N PRO A 119 16.03 -3.67 6.79
CA PRO A 119 15.30 -4.19 7.93
C PRO A 119 13.90 -3.56 8.02
N ASN A 120 12.89 -4.39 8.27
CA ASN A 120 11.48 -4.01 8.40
C ASN A 120 10.75 -3.61 7.10
N ILE A 121 11.39 -3.73 5.93
CA ILE A 121 10.72 -3.58 4.65
C ILE A 121 10.47 -4.97 4.06
N TYR A 122 9.26 -5.24 3.58
CA TYR A 122 8.83 -6.55 3.08
C TYR A 122 8.15 -6.37 1.72
N THR A 123 8.38 -7.30 0.79
CA THR A 123 7.62 -7.31 -0.47
C THR A 123 6.15 -7.56 -0.19
N CYS A 124 5.27 -6.78 -0.80
CA CYS A 124 3.82 -6.95 -0.72
C CYS A 124 3.20 -6.86 -2.12
N ALA A 125 2.35 -7.82 -2.49
CA ALA A 125 1.56 -7.76 -3.72
C ALA A 125 0.07 -7.68 -3.37
N ILE A 126 -0.62 -6.67 -3.91
CA ILE A 126 -2.03 -6.41 -3.63
C ILE A 126 -2.84 -6.54 -4.92
N GLU A 127 -3.85 -7.40 -4.89
CA GLU A 127 -4.82 -7.55 -5.98
C GLU A 127 -5.58 -6.24 -6.21
N ARG A 128 -5.64 -5.79 -7.46
CA ARG A 128 -6.42 -4.61 -7.85
C ARG A 128 -7.91 -4.96 -7.88
N ILE A 129 -8.63 -4.52 -6.86
CA ILE A 129 -10.08 -4.69 -6.73
C ILE A 129 -10.79 -3.33 -6.76
N PRO A 130 -11.70 -3.09 -7.71
CA PRO A 130 -12.55 -1.90 -7.69
C PRO A 130 -13.30 -1.78 -6.36
N GLY A 131 -13.22 -0.62 -5.70
CA GLY A 131 -13.84 -0.37 -4.40
C GLY A 131 -12.98 -0.70 -3.19
N LEU A 132 -11.85 -1.41 -3.38
CA LEU A 132 -10.89 -1.75 -2.32
C LEU A 132 -9.46 -1.32 -2.75
N PRO A 133 -9.16 -0.01 -2.74
CA PRO A 133 -7.82 0.50 -3.04
C PRO A 133 -6.80 0.10 -1.96
N PHE A 134 -5.51 0.13 -2.32
CA PHE A 134 -4.43 -0.34 -1.43
C PHE A 134 -4.31 0.47 -0.12
N ASP A 135 -4.74 1.74 -0.10
CA ASP A 135 -4.74 2.55 1.12
C ASP A 135 -5.69 1.98 2.18
N LEU A 136 -6.81 1.37 1.77
CA LEU A 136 -7.69 0.67 2.69
C LEU A 136 -7.03 -0.58 3.26
N THR A 137 -6.26 -1.32 2.46
CA THR A 137 -5.44 -2.44 2.94
C THR A 137 -4.43 -1.97 3.99
N GLN A 138 -3.66 -0.91 3.71
CA GLN A 138 -2.72 -0.33 4.67
C GLN A 138 -3.41 0.09 5.97
N ARG A 139 -4.56 0.76 5.86
CA ARG A 139 -5.35 1.23 7.01
C ARG A 139 -5.88 0.06 7.84
N LEU A 140 -6.37 -1.00 7.20
CA LEU A 140 -6.81 -2.21 7.89
C LEU A 140 -5.65 -2.82 8.67
N LEU A 141 -4.53 -3.13 8.00
CA LEU A 141 -3.40 -3.77 8.65
C LEU A 141 -2.89 -2.95 9.84
N SER A 142 -2.71 -1.63 9.66
CA SER A 142 -2.32 -0.74 10.76
C SER A 142 -3.35 -0.72 11.90
N LYS A 143 -4.65 -0.78 11.57
CA LYS A 143 -5.70 -0.78 12.59
C LYS A 143 -5.75 -2.09 13.37
N LEU A 144 -5.48 -3.23 12.73
CA LEU A 144 -5.40 -4.52 13.39
C LEU A 144 -4.24 -4.56 14.41
N LEU A 145 -3.07 -4.02 14.03
CA LEU A 145 -1.96 -3.84 14.96
C LEU A 145 -2.32 -2.90 16.12
N ASN A 146 -3.07 -1.84 15.82
CA ASN A 146 -3.57 -0.94 16.85
C ASN A 146 -4.56 -1.61 17.80
N TYR A 147 -5.41 -2.53 17.33
CA TYR A 147 -6.27 -3.33 18.22
C TYR A 147 -5.43 -4.21 19.14
N GLU A 148 -4.48 -4.97 18.61
CA GLU A 148 -3.58 -5.80 19.42
C GLU A 148 -2.82 -4.97 20.47
N PHE A 149 -2.35 -3.79 20.10
CA PHE A 149 -1.67 -2.88 21.04
C PHE A 149 -2.58 -2.45 22.21
N HIS A 150 -3.90 -2.31 22.00
CA HIS A 150 -4.82 -1.93 23.08
C HIS A 150 -5.33 -3.15 23.87
N ASP A 151 -5.58 -4.26 23.18
CA ASP A 151 -6.18 -5.46 23.76
C ASP A 151 -5.17 -6.28 24.57
N ASN A 152 -3.89 -6.27 24.18
CA ASN A 152 -2.84 -7.02 24.84
C ASN A 152 -1.75 -6.09 25.41
N PRO A 153 -1.64 -5.96 26.75
CA PRO A 153 -0.67 -5.07 27.38
C PRO A 153 0.78 -5.52 27.22
N LEU A 154 1.04 -6.78 26.84
CA LEU A 154 2.38 -7.31 26.60
C LEU A 154 2.84 -7.13 25.15
N SER A 155 1.90 -6.91 24.22
CA SER A 155 2.21 -6.75 22.81
C SER A 155 3.00 -5.48 22.54
N PHE A 156 3.97 -5.61 21.62
CA PHE A 156 4.87 -4.55 21.16
C PHE A 156 5.61 -3.84 22.29
N SER A 157 5.96 -4.61 23.34
CA SER A 157 6.85 -4.17 24.40
C SER A 157 8.31 -4.33 24.00
N TYR A 158 9.15 -3.39 24.43
CA TYR A 158 10.58 -3.40 24.13
C TYR A 158 11.39 -2.80 25.29
N PRO A 159 12.67 -3.17 25.47
CA PRO A 159 13.53 -2.56 26.48
C PRO A 159 13.67 -1.05 26.26
N HIS A 160 13.55 -0.27 27.33
CA HIS A 160 13.70 1.18 27.26
C HIS A 160 15.12 1.52 26.76
N PRO A 161 15.29 2.41 25.74
CA PRO A 161 16.59 2.67 25.11
C PRO A 161 17.68 3.16 26.08
N ALA A 162 17.29 3.88 27.14
CA ALA A 162 18.21 4.34 28.19
C ALA A 162 18.68 3.25 29.17
N GLY A 163 18.24 1.98 29.05
CA GLY A 163 18.78 0.85 29.82
C GLY A 163 18.50 0.86 31.32
N GLY A 164 17.55 1.67 31.81
CA GLY A 164 17.21 1.74 33.23
C GLY A 164 16.56 0.45 33.74
N LEU A 165 16.79 0.12 35.01
CA LEU A 165 16.13 -1.00 35.69
C LEU A 165 14.86 -0.52 36.41
N ASN A 166 13.86 -1.39 36.53
CA ASN A 166 12.71 -1.19 37.40
C ASN A 166 13.07 -1.50 38.86
N GLN A 167 12.12 -1.29 39.78
CA GLN A 167 12.31 -1.56 41.22
C GLN A 167 12.63 -3.02 41.56
N GLN A 168 12.41 -3.94 40.61
CA GLN A 168 12.66 -5.38 40.74
C GLN A 168 14.00 -5.80 40.10
N GLY A 169 14.82 -4.84 39.66
CA GLY A 169 16.10 -5.10 39.00
C GLY A 169 16.00 -5.63 37.58
N GLN A 170 14.81 -5.60 36.96
CA GLN A 170 14.61 -6.01 35.57
C GLN A 170 14.72 -4.79 34.63
N PRO A 171 15.10 -4.98 33.34
CA PRO A 171 15.08 -3.90 32.37
C PRO A 171 13.70 -3.25 32.30
N ARG A 172 13.67 -1.92 32.44
CA ARG A 172 12.44 -1.15 32.23
C ARG A 172 12.02 -1.33 30.77
N THR A 173 10.75 -1.67 30.57
CA THR A 173 10.16 -1.81 29.23
C THR A 173 9.29 -0.61 28.90
N ASP A 174 9.31 -0.22 27.63
CA ASP A 174 8.34 0.70 27.03
C ASP A 174 7.47 -0.05 26.01
N ARG A 175 6.44 0.62 25.49
CA ARG A 175 5.57 0.08 24.44
C ARG A 175 5.42 1.08 23.31
N CYS A 176 5.34 0.59 22.08
CA CYS A 176 5.04 1.43 20.92
C CYS A 176 4.08 0.69 19.99
N CYS A 177 3.02 1.37 19.53
CA CYS A 177 2.14 0.81 18.52
C CYS A 177 2.88 0.85 17.16
N PRO A 178 3.13 -0.31 16.53
CA PRO A 178 3.63 -0.33 15.16
C PRO A 178 2.51 0.07 14.19
N HIS A 179 2.89 0.50 13.00
CA HIS A 179 1.98 0.76 11.88
C HIS A 179 2.58 0.27 10.58
N VAL A 180 1.72 0.10 9.57
CA VAL A 180 2.10 -0.33 8.22
C VAL A 180 2.13 0.88 7.30
N GLU A 181 3.19 0.99 6.50
CA GLU A 181 3.27 1.89 5.36
C GLU A 181 3.45 1.09 4.08
N LEU A 182 2.61 1.35 3.07
CA LEU A 182 2.76 0.77 1.74
C LEU A 182 3.36 1.82 0.81
N ARG A 183 4.44 1.46 0.15
CA ARG A 183 5.17 2.32 -0.77
C ARG A 183 5.22 1.65 -2.13
N GLY A 184 4.57 2.23 -3.13
CA GLY A 184 4.49 1.64 -4.46
C GLY A 184 5.88 1.48 -5.07
N ARG A 185 6.25 0.27 -5.49
CA ARG A 185 7.55 0.06 -6.13
C ARG A 185 7.51 0.67 -7.53
N PRO A 186 8.47 1.54 -7.94
CA PRO A 186 8.47 2.12 -9.28
C PRO A 186 8.48 1.04 -10.37
N SER A 187 7.66 1.20 -11.40
CA SER A 187 7.64 0.27 -12.54
C SER A 187 8.93 0.34 -13.37
N ASN A 188 9.29 -0.78 -14.00
CA ASN A 188 10.40 -0.80 -14.95
C ASN A 188 10.19 0.19 -16.11
N SER A 189 8.94 0.41 -16.53
CA SER A 189 8.61 1.43 -17.53
C SER A 189 8.93 2.84 -17.04
N LEU A 190 8.54 3.22 -15.81
CA LEU A 190 8.87 4.53 -15.24
C LEU A 190 10.38 4.74 -15.16
N ILE A 191 11.10 3.74 -14.65
CA ILE A 191 12.57 3.79 -14.52
C ILE A 191 13.22 3.93 -15.91
N ASN A 192 12.77 3.12 -16.88
CA ASN A 192 13.27 3.16 -18.25
C ASN A 192 12.97 4.50 -18.93
N ASP A 193 11.76 5.02 -18.76
CA ASP A 193 11.34 6.28 -19.40
C ASP A 193 12.09 7.47 -18.81
N ILE A 194 12.43 7.45 -17.53
CA ILE A 194 13.28 8.49 -16.92
C ILE A 194 14.73 8.35 -17.37
N ASN A 195 15.27 7.13 -17.42
CA ASN A 195 16.68 6.91 -17.81
C ASN A 195 16.95 7.17 -19.30
N ASN A 196 16.03 6.78 -20.17
CA ASN A 196 16.22 6.78 -21.62
C ASN A 196 15.36 7.83 -22.35
N GLY A 197 14.48 8.52 -21.63
CA GLY A 197 13.65 9.58 -22.16
C GLY A 197 14.34 10.94 -22.10
N SER A 198 13.54 12.01 -22.15
CA SER A 198 14.05 13.37 -22.01
C SER A 198 13.29 14.08 -20.88
N LEU A 199 13.99 14.41 -19.80
CA LEU A 199 13.41 15.22 -18.73
C LEU A 199 13.05 16.60 -19.27
N SER A 200 11.84 17.07 -19.01
CA SER A 200 11.39 18.41 -19.43
C SER A 200 11.03 19.31 -18.26
N GLY A 201 10.96 18.79 -17.04
CA GLY A 201 10.81 19.61 -15.84
C GLY A 201 10.79 18.81 -14.56
N ILE A 202 11.36 19.40 -13.50
CA ILE A 202 11.26 18.87 -12.14
C ILE A 202 10.76 20.01 -11.25
N THR A 203 9.72 19.74 -10.46
CA THR A 203 9.19 20.69 -9.49
C THR A 203 9.09 20.01 -8.13
N LEU A 204 9.73 20.58 -7.11
CA LEU A 204 9.57 20.15 -5.73
C LEU A 204 8.40 20.89 -5.09
N VAL A 205 7.56 20.19 -4.35
CA VAL A 205 6.32 20.70 -3.76
C VAL A 205 6.41 20.64 -2.24
N LYS A 206 6.30 21.80 -1.61
CA LYS A 206 6.25 21.97 -0.15
C LYS A 206 4.80 22.19 0.28
N ALA A 207 4.33 21.37 1.21
CA ALA A 207 3.05 21.60 1.86
C ALA A 207 3.21 22.73 2.89
N GLU A 208 2.25 23.65 2.92
CA GLU A 208 2.23 24.77 3.85
C GLU A 208 0.91 24.78 4.63
N THR A 209 0.91 25.46 5.77
CA THR A 209 -0.32 25.71 6.53
C THR A 209 -1.31 26.47 5.65
N VAL A 210 -2.55 25.98 5.58
CA VAL A 210 -3.61 26.62 4.80
C VAL A 210 -3.87 28.00 5.38
N THR A 211 -3.57 29.04 4.58
CA THR A 211 -3.69 30.44 5.00
C THR A 211 -4.42 31.25 3.94
N PRO A 212 -5.34 32.15 4.33
CA PRO A 212 -6.00 33.04 3.37
C PRO A 212 -4.99 33.96 2.66
N ILE A 213 -5.26 34.27 1.40
CA ILE A 213 -4.47 35.26 0.65
C ILE A 213 -4.93 36.67 1.05
N ALA A 214 -3.96 37.55 1.34
CA ALA A 214 -4.23 38.95 1.63
C ALA A 214 -5.01 39.61 0.48
N GLY A 215 -6.12 40.28 0.81
CA GLY A 215 -6.99 40.94 -0.17
C GLY A 215 -7.97 40.01 -0.90
N ALA A 216 -7.91 38.69 -0.69
CA ALA A 216 -8.83 37.73 -1.30
C ALA A 216 -9.13 36.56 -0.35
N ALA A 217 -10.03 36.79 0.61
CA ALA A 217 -10.39 35.81 1.65
C ALA A 217 -11.00 34.49 1.12
N PHE A 218 -11.44 34.46 -0.14
CA PHE A 218 -11.93 33.25 -0.81
C PHE A 218 -10.81 32.40 -1.42
N LEU A 219 -9.55 32.85 -1.36
CA LEU A 219 -8.37 32.12 -1.83
C LEU A 219 -7.50 31.71 -0.64
N THR A 220 -6.97 30.49 -0.69
CA THR A 220 -6.06 29.97 0.33
C THR A 220 -4.76 29.47 -0.30
N LYS A 221 -3.62 29.83 0.30
CA LYS A 221 -2.33 29.20 0.04
C LYS A 221 -2.22 27.92 0.84
N SER A 222 -1.91 26.80 0.19
CA SER A 222 -1.70 25.50 0.85
C SER A 222 -0.38 24.83 0.47
N LYS A 223 0.29 25.31 -0.58
CA LYS A 223 1.53 24.73 -1.11
C LYS A 223 2.41 25.81 -1.74
N SER A 224 3.72 25.56 -1.76
CA SER A 224 4.70 26.27 -2.59
C SER A 224 5.47 25.29 -3.47
N GLU A 225 5.93 25.77 -4.62
CA GLU A 225 6.61 24.97 -5.63
C GLU A 225 7.99 25.57 -5.96
N LEU A 226 9.03 24.74 -5.91
CA LEU A 226 10.37 25.06 -6.39
C LEU A 226 10.60 24.35 -7.72
N LYS A 227 10.62 25.11 -8.82
CA LYS A 227 10.94 24.59 -10.15
C LYS A 227 12.45 24.53 -10.33
N LEU A 228 12.97 23.35 -10.67
CA LEU A 228 14.39 23.13 -10.93
C LEU A 228 14.70 23.29 -12.42
N GLU A 229 15.85 23.88 -12.72
CA GLU A 229 16.41 23.88 -14.07
C GLU A 229 17.20 22.59 -14.30
N ILE A 230 17.14 22.07 -15.53
CA ILE A 230 17.81 20.82 -15.91
C ILE A 230 19.00 21.19 -16.80
N ASP A 231 20.21 20.89 -16.34
CA ASP A 231 21.40 20.97 -17.18
C ASP A 231 21.50 19.73 -18.07
N HIS A 232 20.99 19.85 -19.29
CA HIS A 232 20.98 18.76 -20.28
C HIS A 232 22.38 18.32 -20.74
N ASN A 233 23.41 19.13 -20.51
CA ASN A 233 24.78 18.79 -20.90
C ASN A 233 25.50 17.95 -19.82
N ASN A 234 24.91 17.83 -18.64
CA ASN A 234 25.52 17.18 -17.48
C ASN A 234 24.57 16.17 -16.82
N LEU A 235 23.91 15.34 -17.63
CA LEU A 235 23.04 14.29 -17.13
C LEU A 235 23.85 13.03 -16.73
N PRO A 236 23.59 12.45 -15.54
CA PRO A 236 24.24 11.22 -15.11
C PRO A 236 23.73 10.00 -15.91
N ALA A 237 24.57 8.96 -16.02
CA ALA A 237 24.24 7.74 -16.75
C ALA A 237 23.07 6.94 -16.12
N ASN A 238 22.89 7.01 -14.80
CA ASN A 238 21.76 6.41 -14.09
C ASN A 238 20.87 7.51 -13.51
N LEU A 239 20.13 8.15 -14.40
CA LEU A 239 19.34 9.34 -14.09
C LEU A 239 18.27 9.09 -13.02
N TRP A 240 17.61 7.94 -13.05
CA TRP A 240 16.62 7.56 -12.04
C TRP A 240 17.22 7.53 -10.63
N ASN A 241 18.34 6.82 -10.45
CA ASN A 241 18.96 6.71 -9.13
C ASN A 241 19.52 8.05 -8.65
N SER A 242 20.15 8.83 -9.55
CA SER A 242 20.62 10.18 -9.23
C SER A 242 19.46 11.11 -8.83
N LEU A 243 18.35 11.06 -9.57
CA LEU A 243 17.15 11.83 -9.27
C LEU A 243 16.55 11.41 -7.92
N LYS A 244 16.35 10.09 -7.70
CA LYS A 244 15.84 9.55 -6.43
C LYS A 244 16.67 10.04 -5.24
N ASN A 245 18.00 10.01 -5.35
CA ASN A 245 18.90 10.50 -4.30
C ASN A 245 18.74 12.01 -4.09
N ALA A 246 18.69 12.79 -5.17
CA ALA A 246 18.49 14.24 -5.07
C ALA A 246 17.15 14.60 -4.41
N LEU A 247 16.08 13.87 -4.75
CA LEU A 247 14.76 14.04 -4.12
C LEU A 247 14.81 13.71 -2.62
N HIS A 248 15.45 12.60 -2.24
CA HIS A 248 15.60 12.22 -0.84
C HIS A 248 16.37 13.27 -0.04
N LEU A 249 17.45 13.83 -0.58
CA LEU A 249 18.22 14.87 0.12
C LEU A 249 17.40 16.14 0.40
N ASN A 250 16.30 16.34 -0.33
CA ASN A 250 15.39 17.48 -0.18
C ASN A 250 14.06 17.11 0.51
N SER A 251 13.92 15.88 1.02
CA SER A 251 12.63 15.38 1.52
C SER A 251 12.14 16.06 2.80
N THR A 252 13.04 16.69 3.57
CA THR A 252 12.71 17.42 4.79
C THR A 252 11.85 18.65 4.49
N ASP A 253 12.14 19.35 3.40
CA ASP A 253 11.45 20.58 3.01
C ASP A 253 10.33 20.35 2.00
N TYR A 254 10.48 19.36 1.13
CA TYR A 254 9.55 19.10 0.04
C TYR A 254 9.08 17.67 0.15
N GLY A 255 7.77 17.46 0.35
CA GLY A 255 7.21 16.12 0.51
C GLY A 255 6.92 15.39 -0.81
N THR A 256 6.84 16.13 -1.91
CA THR A 256 6.48 15.58 -3.23
C THR A 256 7.31 16.24 -4.33
N ALA A 257 7.64 15.48 -5.36
CA ALA A 257 8.25 15.98 -6.57
C ALA A 257 7.38 15.64 -7.79
N LYS A 258 7.16 16.61 -8.67
CA LYS A 258 6.56 16.42 -9.99
C LYS A 258 7.68 16.30 -11.00
N VAL A 259 7.80 15.14 -11.63
CA VAL A 259 8.82 14.85 -12.64
C VAL A 259 8.13 14.73 -13.99
N THR A 260 8.44 15.64 -14.89
CA THR A 260 7.91 15.66 -16.25
C THR A 260 8.98 15.19 -17.24
N TYR A 261 8.63 14.22 -18.07
CA TYR A 261 9.53 13.66 -19.08
C TYR A 261 8.78 13.30 -20.36
N LYS A 262 9.51 13.25 -21.47
CA LYS A 262 9.09 12.71 -22.75
C LYS A 262 9.47 11.23 -22.81
N ILE A 263 8.51 10.38 -23.14
CA ILE A 263 8.72 8.93 -23.27
C ILE A 263 9.71 8.65 -24.41
N PRO A 264 10.67 7.71 -24.25
CA PRO A 264 11.59 7.30 -25.32
C PRO A 264 10.84 6.99 -26.62
N SER A 265 11.34 7.52 -27.74
CA SER A 265 10.76 7.28 -29.08
C SER A 265 9.29 7.70 -29.24
N SER A 266 8.75 8.55 -28.34
CA SER A 266 7.38 9.05 -28.40
C SER A 266 7.35 10.57 -28.38
N THR A 267 6.30 11.19 -28.91
CA THR A 267 6.01 12.62 -28.72
C THR A 267 5.28 12.91 -27.42
N ARG A 268 4.86 11.87 -26.69
CA ARG A 268 4.08 12.00 -25.47
C ARG A 268 4.94 12.48 -24.29
N THR A 269 4.47 13.53 -23.65
CA THR A 269 4.99 14.03 -22.37
C THR A 269 4.12 13.54 -21.23
N VAL A 270 4.75 13.16 -20.13
CA VAL A 270 4.10 12.61 -18.94
C VAL A 270 4.64 13.32 -17.71
N THR A 271 3.78 13.61 -16.74
CA THR A 271 4.16 14.08 -15.41
C THR A 271 3.82 13.02 -14.37
N VAL A 272 4.77 12.70 -13.51
CA VAL A 272 4.63 11.74 -12.41
C VAL A 272 4.88 12.44 -11.08
N GLU A 273 4.03 12.20 -10.10
CA GLU A 273 4.24 12.63 -8.73
C GLU A 273 4.96 11.54 -7.94
N ILE A 274 6.04 11.92 -7.26
CA ILE A 274 6.94 11.02 -6.54
C ILE A 274 7.08 11.52 -5.09
N ALA A 275 6.96 10.63 -4.12
CA ALA A 275 7.30 10.91 -2.73
C ALA A 275 8.82 11.13 -2.63
N THR A 276 9.23 12.30 -2.15
CA THR A 276 10.66 12.68 -2.11
C THR A 276 11.46 11.82 -1.14
N SER A 277 10.88 11.43 0.00
CA SER A 277 11.55 10.63 1.03
C SER A 277 11.90 9.21 0.58
N THR A 278 11.11 8.64 -0.32
CA THR A 278 11.20 7.21 -0.68
C THR A 278 11.52 6.98 -2.15
N GLY A 279 11.29 7.99 -3.00
CA GLY A 279 11.34 7.86 -4.46
C GLY A 279 10.20 7.03 -5.05
N THR A 280 9.12 6.80 -4.29
CA THR A 280 7.99 5.99 -4.78
C THR A 280 6.96 6.84 -5.51
N PRO A 281 6.40 6.36 -6.64
CA PRO A 281 5.30 7.05 -7.31
C PRO A 281 4.06 7.14 -6.41
N LEU A 282 3.34 8.26 -6.49
CA LEU A 282 2.09 8.51 -5.77
C LEU A 282 0.85 8.11 -6.57
N THR A 283 1.04 7.55 -7.77
CA THR A 283 -0.05 7.10 -8.65
C THR A 283 0.18 5.66 -9.09
N ASP A 284 -0.85 4.83 -8.94
CA ASP A 284 -0.83 3.38 -9.24
C ASP A 284 -0.38 3.04 -10.66
N LEU A 285 -0.59 3.96 -11.61
CA LEU A 285 -0.19 3.78 -13.02
C LEU A 285 1.32 3.54 -13.19
N TYR A 286 2.14 4.03 -12.26
CA TYR A 286 3.60 3.88 -12.31
C TYR A 286 4.12 2.92 -11.24
N VAL A 287 3.22 2.23 -10.55
CA VAL A 287 3.58 1.16 -9.62
C VAL A 287 3.81 -0.12 -10.42
N MET A 288 4.91 -0.80 -10.11
CA MET A 288 5.24 -2.12 -10.64
C MET A 288 4.06 -3.06 -10.43
N ASN A 289 3.71 -3.83 -11.46
CA ASN A 289 2.59 -4.74 -11.41
C ASN A 289 2.83 -5.95 -12.29
N PHE A 290 2.07 -7.01 -12.03
CA PHE A 290 1.95 -8.17 -12.90
C PHE A 290 0.47 -8.49 -13.15
N GLU A 291 0.19 -9.05 -14.32
CA GLU A 291 -1.15 -9.49 -14.71
C GLU A 291 -1.18 -11.02 -14.80
N LEU A 292 -2.20 -11.61 -14.19
CA LEU A 292 -2.57 -13.00 -14.35
C LEU A 292 -3.69 -13.05 -15.38
N ILE A 293 -3.46 -13.82 -16.44
CA ILE A 293 -4.44 -14.05 -17.51
C ILE A 293 -4.94 -15.50 -17.46
N ASN A 294 -6.11 -15.75 -18.04
CA ASN A 294 -6.72 -17.08 -18.11
C ASN A 294 -6.97 -17.71 -16.72
N VAL A 295 -7.31 -16.88 -15.72
CA VAL A 295 -7.67 -17.38 -14.40
C VAL A 295 -8.98 -18.18 -14.51
N PHE A 296 -8.89 -19.48 -14.24
CA PHE A 296 -10.02 -20.41 -14.25
C PHE A 296 -9.95 -21.32 -13.01
N PRO A 297 -11.09 -21.61 -12.33
CA PRO A 297 -12.44 -21.07 -12.57
C PRO A 297 -12.52 -19.55 -12.46
N PHE A 298 -13.52 -18.95 -13.13
CA PHE A 298 -13.74 -17.52 -13.04
C PHE A 298 -14.04 -17.12 -11.61
N LEU A 299 -13.43 -16.02 -11.21
CA LEU A 299 -13.51 -15.52 -9.85
C LEU A 299 -14.73 -14.60 -9.70
N ALA A 300 -15.44 -14.77 -8.60
CA ALA A 300 -16.45 -13.82 -8.15
C ALA A 300 -15.80 -12.50 -7.68
N GLN A 301 -16.64 -11.51 -7.33
CA GLN A 301 -16.17 -10.23 -6.76
C GLN A 301 -15.55 -10.37 -5.36
N SER A 302 -15.90 -11.45 -4.67
CA SER A 302 -15.35 -11.81 -3.38
C SER A 302 -15.36 -13.33 -3.22
N ALA A 303 -14.65 -13.83 -2.21
CA ALA A 303 -14.56 -15.24 -1.87
C ALA A 303 -14.73 -15.42 -0.35
N LYS A 304 -15.06 -16.64 0.06
CA LYS A 304 -15.09 -16.98 1.49
C LYS A 304 -13.68 -17.17 2.05
N ASN A 305 -12.82 -17.83 1.26
CA ASN A 305 -11.49 -18.26 1.62
C ASN A 305 -10.48 -17.74 0.59
N VAL A 306 -9.19 -17.75 0.93
CA VAL A 306 -8.10 -17.55 -0.03
C VAL A 306 -8.30 -18.48 -1.21
N VAL A 307 -8.35 -17.90 -2.42
CA VAL A 307 -8.61 -18.66 -3.63
C VAL A 307 -7.32 -19.33 -4.10
N ALA A 308 -7.17 -20.62 -3.79
CA ALA A 308 -5.94 -21.39 -4.01
C ALA A 308 -5.39 -21.27 -5.44
N HIS A 309 -6.22 -21.45 -6.48
CA HIS A 309 -5.73 -21.37 -7.87
C HIS A 309 -5.29 -19.96 -8.27
N LEU A 310 -5.83 -18.91 -7.64
CA LEU A 310 -5.34 -17.55 -7.84
C LEU A 310 -4.02 -17.32 -7.10
N ARG A 311 -3.93 -17.75 -5.83
CA ARG A 311 -2.70 -17.68 -5.02
C ARG A 311 -1.55 -18.39 -5.74
N ASP A 312 -1.79 -19.62 -6.20
CA ASP A 312 -0.76 -20.45 -6.84
C ASP A 312 -0.30 -19.85 -8.17
N ALA A 313 -1.20 -19.19 -8.91
CA ALA A 313 -0.84 -18.44 -10.11
C ALA A 313 -0.08 -17.13 -9.78
N ALA A 314 -0.40 -16.46 -8.68
CA ALA A 314 0.24 -15.21 -8.27
C ALA A 314 1.63 -15.42 -7.65
N ALA A 315 1.82 -16.52 -6.91
CA ALA A 315 3.01 -16.76 -6.10
C ALA A 315 4.32 -16.71 -6.92
N PRO A 316 4.47 -17.35 -8.08
CA PRO A 316 5.70 -17.26 -8.88
C PRO A 316 6.06 -15.82 -9.27
N HIS A 317 5.06 -15.00 -9.64
CA HIS A 317 5.28 -13.60 -9.97
C HIS A 317 5.65 -12.77 -8.74
N PHE A 318 4.97 -13.00 -7.61
CA PHE A 318 5.31 -12.36 -6.34
C PHE A 318 6.75 -12.68 -5.91
N LEU A 319 7.14 -13.96 -5.94
CA LEU A 319 8.47 -14.43 -5.56
C LEU A 319 9.56 -13.87 -6.49
N ALA A 320 9.29 -13.72 -7.79
CA ALA A 320 10.23 -13.11 -8.73
C ALA A 320 10.47 -11.60 -8.48
N ASN A 321 9.56 -10.94 -7.76
CA ASN A 321 9.69 -9.54 -7.38
C ASN A 321 10.19 -9.37 -5.93
N ARG A 322 10.61 -10.44 -5.27
CA ARG A 322 11.12 -10.40 -3.89
C ARG A 322 12.62 -10.58 -3.87
N THR A 323 13.34 -9.76 -3.09
CA THR A 323 14.79 -9.92 -2.85
C THR A 323 15.00 -10.07 -1.35
N ILE A 324 15.24 -11.29 -0.85
CA ILE A 324 15.41 -11.58 0.60
C ILE A 324 16.83 -12.01 0.93
#